data_AF-A0A524GPL6-F1
#
_entry.id   AF-A0A524GPL6-F1
#
_cell.length_a   1.000
_cell.length_b   1.000
_cell.length_c   1.000
_cell.angle_alpha   90.00
_cell.angle_beta   90.00
_cell.angle_gamma   90.00
#
_symmetry.space_group_name_H-M   'P 1'
#
loop_
_entity.id
_entity.type
_entity.pdbx_description
1 polymer ?
#
loop_
_entity_poly.entity_id
_entity_poly.type
_entity_poly.pdbx_seq_one_letter_code
_entity_poly.pdbx_strand_id
1 'polypeptide(L)'
;MENTRKIRSGWPLGIGTLVLGLLLVVGVWFAVGRLEGEPPSVVLEIPTPYHIGKSAEFSMRIEDPKSGLRRMTVVLSKDGKEIALAAADFPAAGWLGLETVQRETAKIKIDPAALGLTDGKGVLRVTVL
;
A
#
# COMPACT_ATOMS: atom_id res chain seq x y z
N MET A 1 -46.02 -32.31 -48.65
CA MET A 1 -44.57 -32.03 -48.86
C MET A 1 -44.18 -30.93 -47.89
N GLU A 2 -43.64 -31.31 -46.75
CA GLU A 2 -43.32 -30.42 -45.63
C GLU A 2 -41.86 -29.97 -45.77
N ASN A 3 -41.63 -28.65 -45.84
CA ASN A 3 -40.30 -28.06 -45.94
C ASN A 3 -40.00 -27.27 -44.65
N THR A 4 -39.51 -27.96 -43.63
CA THR A 4 -38.99 -27.34 -42.41
C THR A 4 -37.56 -26.86 -42.67
N ARG A 5 -37.41 -25.60 -43.08
CA ARG A 5 -36.10 -24.92 -43.04
C ARG A 5 -35.70 -24.75 -41.57
N LYS A 6 -34.77 -25.61 -41.11
CA LYS A 6 -34.04 -25.43 -39.86
C LYS A 6 -33.36 -24.06 -39.86
N ILE A 7 -33.91 -23.14 -39.07
CA ILE A 7 -33.29 -21.84 -38.80
C ILE A 7 -32.03 -22.14 -37.97
N ARG A 8 -30.85 -22.00 -38.58
CA ARG A 8 -29.56 -22.15 -37.91
C ARG A 8 -29.42 -21.03 -36.87
N SER A 9 -29.66 -21.35 -35.60
CA SER A 9 -29.41 -20.47 -34.45
C SER A 9 -27.91 -20.40 -34.12
N GLY A 10 -27.10 -19.86 -35.04
CA GLY A 10 -25.67 -19.61 -34.81
C GLY A 10 -25.37 -18.30 -34.09
N TRP A 11 -26.40 -17.47 -33.85
CA TRP A 11 -26.28 -16.10 -33.38
C TRP A 11 -25.99 -15.92 -31.87
N PRO A 12 -26.52 -16.72 -30.92
CA PRO A 12 -26.30 -16.47 -29.49
C PRO A 12 -24.92 -16.93 -29.02
N LEU A 13 -24.31 -17.90 -29.70
CA LEU A 13 -22.98 -18.42 -29.34
C LEU A 13 -21.88 -17.39 -29.62
N GLY A 14 -21.93 -16.69 -30.76
CA GLY A 14 -20.92 -15.68 -31.12
C GLY A 14 -20.96 -14.42 -30.25
N ILE A 15 -22.15 -13.99 -29.82
CA ILE A 15 -22.29 -12.86 -28.88
C ILE A 15 -21.76 -13.27 -27.50
N GLY A 16 -22.06 -14.49 -27.05
CA GLY A 16 -21.58 -15.00 -25.77
C GLY A 16 -20.05 -15.04 -25.69
N THR A 17 -19.37 -15.52 -26.73
CA THR A 17 -17.89 -15.50 -26.79
C THR A 17 -17.31 -14.09 -26.86
N LEU A 18 -17.96 -13.16 -27.57
CA LEU A 18 -17.53 -11.76 -27.63
C LEU A 18 -17.61 -11.07 -26.26
N VAL A 19 -18.72 -11.26 -25.54
CA VAL A 19 -18.90 -10.70 -24.19
C VAL A 19 -17.90 -11.30 -23.21
N LEU A 20 -17.68 -12.62 -23.27
CA LEU A 20 -16.69 -13.29 -22.42
C LEU A 20 -15.27 -12.78 -22.73
N GLY A 21 -14.92 -12.62 -24.00
CA GLY A 21 -13.64 -12.06 -24.42
C GLY A 21 -13.44 -10.65 -23.90
N LEU A 22 -14.46 -9.80 -23.98
CA LEU A 22 -14.40 -8.43 -23.46
C LEU A 22 -14.20 -8.40 -21.93
N LEU A 23 -14.93 -9.24 -21.19
CA LEU A 23 -14.77 -9.35 -19.74
C LEU A 23 -13.37 -9.82 -19.33
N LEU A 24 -12.79 -10.76 -20.08
CA LEU A 24 -11.41 -11.21 -19.86
C LEU A 24 -10.41 -10.09 -20.12
N VAL A 25 -10.56 -9.31 -21.20
CA VAL A 25 -9.67 -8.18 -21.50
C VAL A 25 -9.75 -7.12 -20.39
N VAL A 26 -10.95 -6.75 -19.95
CA VAL A 26 -11.14 -5.79 -18.85
C VAL A 26 -10.56 -6.33 -17.54
N GLY A 27 -10.77 -7.62 -17.24
CA GLY A 27 -10.23 -8.26 -16.05
C GLY A 27 -8.69 -8.32 -16.04
N VAL A 28 -8.08 -8.66 -17.18
CA VAL A 28 -6.62 -8.68 -17.33
C VAL A 28 -6.06 -7.27 -17.23
N TRP A 29 -6.67 -6.29 -17.89
CA TRP A 29 -6.27 -4.88 -17.78
C TRP A 29 -6.29 -4.39 -16.33
N PHE A 30 -7.38 -4.67 -15.61
CA PHE A 30 -7.52 -4.32 -14.20
C PHE A 30 -6.48 -5.03 -13.32
N ALA A 31 -6.22 -6.31 -13.56
CA ALA A 31 -5.22 -7.08 -12.82
C ALA A 31 -3.80 -6.53 -13.05
N VAL A 32 -3.44 -6.22 -14.29
CA VAL A 32 -2.12 -5.65 -14.63
C VAL A 32 -1.92 -4.28 -13.97
N GLY A 33 -2.93 -3.41 -14.00
CA GLY A 33 -2.86 -2.10 -13.33
C GLY A 33 -2.80 -2.16 -11.81
N ARG A 34 -3.19 -3.28 -11.17
CA ARG A 34 -3.13 -3.44 -9.71
C ARG A 34 -1.91 -4.25 -9.22
N LEU A 35 -1.33 -5.07 -10.08
CA LEU A 35 -0.19 -5.95 -9.76
C LEU A 35 1.13 -5.36 -10.28
N GLU A 36 1.29 -4.03 -10.15
CA GLU A 36 2.46 -3.33 -10.68
C GLU A 36 3.76 -3.64 -9.92
N GLY A 37 3.66 -4.16 -8.69
CA GLY A 37 4.80 -4.72 -7.93
C GLY A 37 5.82 -3.68 -7.46
N GLU A 38 5.56 -2.38 -7.62
CA GLU A 38 6.49 -1.33 -7.22
C GLU A 38 6.39 -1.08 -5.69
N PRO A 39 7.51 -1.13 -4.96
CA PRO A 39 7.49 -0.95 -3.51
C PRO A 39 7.31 0.53 -3.13
N PRO A 40 6.75 0.81 -1.94
CA PRO A 40 6.66 2.17 -1.43
C PRO A 40 8.06 2.74 -1.16
N SER A 41 8.22 4.05 -1.39
CA SER A 41 9.43 4.80 -1.11
C SER A 41 9.34 5.47 0.25
N VAL A 42 10.44 5.39 1.02
CA VAL A 42 10.55 6.01 2.34
C VAL A 42 11.84 6.83 2.40
N VAL A 43 11.69 8.12 2.66
CA VAL A 43 12.80 9.07 2.81
C VAL A 43 12.82 9.61 4.23
N LEU A 44 13.87 9.29 4.98
CA LEU A 44 14.13 9.85 6.31
C LEU A 44 15.07 11.03 6.18
N GLU A 45 14.65 12.20 6.66
CA GLU A 45 15.47 13.42 6.68
C GLU A 45 16.34 13.48 7.95
N ILE A 46 17.03 12.38 8.28
CA ILE A 46 17.96 12.33 9.42
C ILE A 46 19.28 11.67 9.03
N PRO A 47 20.42 12.15 9.58
CA PRO A 47 21.70 11.49 9.41
C PRO A 47 21.70 10.13 10.11
N THR A 48 22.27 9.12 9.46
CA THR A 48 22.51 7.80 10.06
C THR A 48 24.00 7.65 10.40
N PRO A 49 24.40 7.40 11.65
CA PRO A 49 23.58 7.20 12.86
C PRO A 49 23.01 8.50 13.45
N TYR A 50 21.82 8.40 14.03
CA TYR A 50 21.14 9.52 14.71
C TYR A 50 21.18 9.34 16.23
N HIS A 51 21.60 10.37 16.95
CA HIS A 51 21.67 10.34 18.41
C HIS A 51 20.40 10.98 19.02
N ILE A 52 19.68 10.22 19.84
CA ILE A 52 18.47 10.67 20.53
C ILE A 52 18.87 11.09 21.94
N GLY A 53 18.69 12.37 22.26
CA GLY A 53 18.89 12.92 23.61
C GLY A 53 17.61 12.82 24.45
N LYS A 54 17.28 13.88 25.20
CA LYS A 54 16.09 13.94 26.06
C LYS A 54 14.76 13.83 25.29
N SER A 55 14.69 14.41 24.11
CA SER A 55 13.57 14.32 23.17
C SER A 55 14.12 14.53 21.78
N ALA A 56 13.66 13.77 20.81
CA ALA A 56 13.95 13.99 19.41
C ALA A 56 12.66 14.00 18.60
N GLU A 57 12.64 14.84 17.56
CA GLU A 57 11.57 14.87 16.58
C GLU A 57 12.22 14.77 15.21
N PHE A 58 11.72 13.87 14.37
CA PHE A 58 12.15 13.75 12.99
C PHE A 58 10.96 13.61 12.06
N SER A 59 11.15 14.10 10.84
CA SER A 59 10.18 14.00 9.76
C SER A 59 10.60 12.90 8.80
N MET A 60 9.62 12.14 8.33
CA MET A 60 9.81 11.13 7.29
C MET A 60 8.76 11.34 6.20
N ARG A 61 9.20 11.24 4.95
CA ARG A 61 8.32 11.26 3.78
C ARG A 61 8.11 9.85 3.29
N ILE A 62 6.86 9.50 3.04
CA ILE A 62 6.44 8.19 2.59
C ILE A 62 5.60 8.39 1.36
N GLU A 63 5.94 7.67 0.29
CA GLU A 63 5.27 7.81 -0.99
C GLU A 63 5.01 6.44 -1.62
N ASP A 64 3.77 6.22 -2.05
CA ASP A 64 3.38 5.14 -2.96
C ASP A 64 2.55 5.77 -4.10
N PRO A 65 3.21 6.17 -5.20
CA PRO A 65 2.54 6.91 -6.28
C PRO A 65 1.48 6.11 -7.04
N LYS A 66 1.55 4.77 -6.97
CA LYS A 66 0.77 3.87 -7.83
C LYS A 66 -0.39 3.26 -7.07
N SER A 67 -0.08 2.47 -6.04
CA SER A 67 -1.09 1.77 -5.25
C SER A 67 -1.68 2.65 -4.15
N GLY A 68 -0.94 3.68 -3.76
CA GLY A 68 -1.25 4.52 -2.61
C GLY A 68 -0.97 3.81 -1.28
N LEU A 69 -0.75 4.64 -0.26
CA LEU A 69 -0.48 4.20 1.10
C LEU A 69 -1.73 3.56 1.70
N ARG A 70 -1.55 2.48 2.45
CA ARG A 70 -2.60 1.76 3.18
C ARG A 70 -2.30 1.72 4.66
N ARG A 71 -1.05 1.47 5.02
CA ARG A 71 -0.61 1.44 6.42
C ARG A 71 0.83 1.87 6.57
N MET A 72 1.09 2.65 7.61
CA MET A 72 2.43 2.95 8.11
C MET A 72 2.54 2.44 9.54
N THR A 73 3.68 1.83 9.87
CA THR A 73 4.05 1.50 11.25
C THR A 73 5.51 1.84 11.48
N VAL A 74 5.78 2.57 12.56
CA VAL A 74 7.13 2.93 13.00
C VAL A 74 7.35 2.27 14.36
N VAL A 75 8.33 1.38 14.42
CA VAL A 75 8.64 0.57 15.61
C VAL A 75 10.11 0.77 15.99
N LEU A 76 10.36 1.06 17.25
CA LEU A 76 11.69 1.08 17.82
C LEU A 76 11.96 -0.26 18.52
N SER A 77 12.97 -0.97 18.05
CA SER A 77 13.45 -2.20 18.67
C SER A 77 14.72 -1.93 19.47
N LYS A 78 14.68 -2.17 20.79
CA LYS A 78 15.83 -2.04 21.69
C LYS A 78 15.76 -3.12 22.77
N ASP A 79 16.87 -3.81 23.00
CA ASP A 79 17.01 -4.82 24.06
C ASP A 79 15.90 -5.91 24.04
N GLY A 80 15.45 -6.31 22.85
CA GLY A 80 14.37 -7.29 22.66
C GLY A 80 12.96 -6.75 22.91
N LYS A 81 12.82 -5.47 23.25
CA LYS A 81 11.53 -4.77 23.38
C LYS A 81 11.22 -4.04 22.06
N GLU A 82 10.03 -4.26 21.54
CA GLU A 82 9.48 -3.49 20.42
C GLU A 82 8.50 -2.44 20.95
N ILE A 83 8.72 -1.18 20.59
CA ILE A 83 7.89 -0.05 20.99
C ILE A 83 7.33 0.59 19.73
N ALA A 84 6.01 0.55 19.57
CA ALA A 84 5.33 1.27 18.51
C ALA A 84 5.40 2.78 18.80
N LEU A 85 6.05 3.54 17.91
CA LEU A 85 6.15 4.99 18.00
C LEU A 85 5.02 5.69 17.26
N ALA A 86 4.61 5.12 16.12
CA ALA A 86 3.45 5.59 15.37
C ALA A 86 2.87 4.46 14.52
N ALA A 87 1.55 4.49 14.35
CA ALA A 87 0.84 3.69 13.39
C ALA A 87 -0.26 4.55 12.76
N ALA A 88 -0.40 4.48 11.45
CA ALA A 88 -1.45 5.17 10.70
C ALA A 88 -2.02 4.23 9.65
N ASP A 89 -3.35 4.18 9.57
CA ASP A 89 -4.07 3.53 8.48
C ASP A 89 -4.59 4.62 7.54
N PHE A 90 -4.40 4.41 6.24
CA PHE A 90 -4.84 5.32 5.20
C PHE A 90 -6.07 4.74 4.48
N PRO A 91 -6.97 5.59 3.97
CA PRO A 91 -8.08 5.11 3.17
C PRO A 91 -7.53 4.38 1.94
N ALA A 92 -7.91 3.12 1.80
CA ALA A 92 -7.59 2.36 0.61
C ALA A 92 -8.42 2.87 -0.56
N ALA A 93 -7.80 2.95 -1.74
CA ALA A 93 -8.52 3.12 -3.01
C ALA A 93 -9.73 2.16 -3.05
N GLY A 94 -10.94 2.72 -2.94
CA GLY A 94 -12.18 1.98 -3.18
C GLY A 94 -12.23 1.46 -4.62
N TRP A 95 -13.33 0.81 -5.02
CA TRP A 95 -13.47 0.23 -6.37
C TRP A 95 -13.22 1.21 -7.53
N LEU A 96 -13.34 2.52 -7.28
CA LEU A 96 -13.11 3.59 -8.26
C LEU A 96 -11.73 4.27 -8.15
N GLY A 97 -10.88 3.89 -7.18
CA GLY A 97 -9.52 4.43 -7.06
C GLY A 97 -9.38 5.91 -6.67
N LEU A 98 -10.47 6.56 -6.27
CA LEU A 98 -10.52 8.03 -6.09
C LEU A 98 -10.00 8.55 -4.74
N GLU A 99 -10.07 7.75 -3.66
CA GLU A 99 -9.64 8.15 -2.31
C GLU A 99 -8.38 7.38 -1.90
N THR A 100 -7.24 7.69 -2.50
CA THR A 100 -5.97 7.08 -2.09
C THR A 100 -4.96 8.16 -1.72
N VAL A 101 -4.34 8.01 -0.55
CA VAL A 101 -3.25 8.90 -0.14
C VAL A 101 -1.96 8.39 -0.76
N GLN A 102 -1.39 9.14 -1.71
CA GLN A 102 -0.16 8.74 -2.39
C GLN A 102 1.10 9.20 -1.66
N ARG A 103 1.01 10.26 -0.86
CA ARG A 103 2.13 10.85 -0.13
C ARG A 103 1.70 11.29 1.25
N GLU A 104 2.53 10.99 2.25
CA GLU A 104 2.35 11.46 3.62
C GLU A 104 3.69 11.91 4.21
N THR A 105 3.67 12.98 5.00
CA THR A 105 4.81 13.39 5.82
C THR A 105 4.47 13.16 7.30
N ALA A 106 5.06 12.11 7.87
CA ALA A 106 4.85 11.78 9.27
C ALA A 106 5.93 12.44 10.15
N LYS A 107 5.50 13.07 11.24
CA LYS A 107 6.39 13.59 12.28
C LYS A 107 6.37 12.65 13.47
N ILE A 108 7.53 12.09 13.79
CA ILE A 108 7.68 11.14 14.88
C ILE A 108 8.45 11.80 16.02
N LYS A 109 7.84 11.82 17.20
CA LYS A 109 8.47 12.30 18.43
C LYS A 109 8.86 11.11 19.30
N ILE A 110 10.11 11.08 19.74
CA ILE A 110 10.63 10.08 20.67
C ILE A 110 11.04 10.78 21.96
N ASP A 111 10.46 10.35 23.07
CA ASP A 111 10.87 10.71 24.42
C ASP A 111 11.35 9.43 25.14
N PRO A 112 12.67 9.20 25.23
CA PRO A 112 13.20 8.00 25.85
C PRO A 112 12.76 7.81 27.30
N ALA A 113 12.62 8.90 28.06
CA ALA A 113 12.23 8.82 29.47
C ALA A 113 10.76 8.38 29.60
N ALA A 114 9.86 8.93 28.78
CA ALA A 114 8.45 8.52 28.76
C ALA A 114 8.26 7.07 28.29
N LEU A 115 9.15 6.57 27.44
CA LEU A 115 9.12 5.19 26.91
C LEU A 115 9.86 4.17 27.79
N GLY A 116 10.51 4.63 28.86
CA GLY A 116 11.33 3.80 29.75
C GLY A 116 12.54 3.19 29.05
N LEU A 117 13.12 3.91 28.09
CA LEU A 117 14.30 3.51 27.34
C LEU A 117 15.56 3.95 28.07
N THR A 118 16.48 3.01 28.25
CA THR A 118 17.85 3.30 28.71
C THR A 118 18.73 3.70 27.53
N ASP A 119 19.88 4.31 27.81
CA ASP A 119 20.89 4.59 26.78
C ASP A 119 21.37 3.30 26.09
N GLY A 120 21.72 3.40 24.81
CA GLY A 120 22.25 2.31 24.03
C GLY A 120 21.87 2.37 22.55
N LYS A 121 22.23 1.31 21.83
CA LYS A 121 21.88 1.17 20.41
C LYS A 121 20.46 0.60 20.28
N GLY A 122 19.70 1.14 19.35
CA GLY A 122 18.37 0.65 18.97
C GLY A 122 18.22 0.67 17.46
N VAL A 123 17.27 -0.11 16.94
CA VAL A 123 16.93 -0.17 15.52
C VAL A 123 15.56 0.43 15.34
N LEU A 124 15.48 1.51 14.55
CA LEU A 124 14.21 2.06 14.09
C LEU A 124 13.78 1.31 12.83
N ARG A 125 12.64 0.63 12.89
CA ARG A 125 12.01 -0.05 11.76
C ARG A 125 10.80 0.73 11.30
N VAL A 126 10.77 1.04 10.01
CA VAL A 126 9.62 1.61 9.33
C VAL A 126 9.05 0.55 8.40
N THR A 127 7.75 0.33 8.47
CA THR A 127 7.02 -0.57 7.58
C THR A 127 5.88 0.20 6.93
N VAL A 128 5.80 0.10 5.61
CA VAL A 128 4.80 0.76 4.78
C VAL A 128 4.17 -0.27 3.85
N LEU A 129 2.85 -0.21 3.70
CA LEU A 129 2.01 -1.12 2.92
C LEU A 129 0.95 -0.35 2.13
#